data_AF-A0AAE6JKX2-F1
#
_entry.id   AF-A0AAE6JKX2-F1
#
_cell.length_a   1.000
_cell.length_b   1.000
_cell.length_c   1.000
_cell.angle_alpha   90.00
_cell.angle_beta   90.00
_cell.angle_gamma   90.00
#
_symmetry.space_group_name_H-M   'P 1'
#
loop_
_entity.id
_entity.type
_entity.pdbx_description
1 polymer ?
#
loop_
_entity_poly.entity_id
_entity_poly.type
_entity_poly.pdbx_seq_one_letter_code
_entity_poly.pdbx_strand_id
1 'polypeptide(L)'
;MKDDRLNLYKSLFKGREDVFALRWEKGGKSSYMPAYSFDPNRYRLHQMKGGTFQTFTDKTYLVLTDDHLIKHLKGEQVVGLYPLLQDNTSWFIAADFDEADWIEECRTFIKVCEEYDIPAYLERSRSGKGGTCGYFLKSPLKHSEVEK
;
A
#
# COMPACT_ATOMS: atom_id res chain seq x y z
N MET A 1 9.36 14.19 -18.57
CA MET A 1 9.30 12.71 -18.72
C MET A 1 9.49 11.92 -17.43
N LYS A 2 10.59 12.07 -16.66
CA LYS A 2 10.72 11.37 -15.35
C LYS A 2 9.73 11.89 -14.31
N ASP A 3 9.50 13.21 -14.29
CA ASP A 3 8.63 13.85 -13.30
C ASP A 3 7.14 13.60 -13.56
N ASP A 4 6.71 13.52 -14.83
CA ASP A 4 5.28 13.39 -15.18
C ASP A 4 4.66 12.09 -14.67
N ARG A 5 5.39 10.96 -14.78
CA ARG A 5 4.92 9.66 -14.30
C ARG A 5 4.86 9.61 -12.77
N LEU A 6 5.84 10.20 -12.10
CA LEU A 6 5.87 10.28 -10.64
C LEU A 6 4.72 11.16 -10.13
N ASN A 7 4.53 12.33 -10.74
CA ASN A 7 3.45 13.25 -10.39
C ASN A 7 2.08 12.62 -10.61
N LEU A 8 1.89 11.91 -11.73
CA LEU A 8 0.66 11.15 -11.98
C LEU A 8 0.43 10.08 -10.91
N TYR A 9 1.45 9.27 -10.59
CA TYR A 9 1.36 8.26 -9.54
C TYR A 9 0.96 8.86 -8.19
N LYS A 10 1.62 9.94 -7.75
CA LYS A 10 1.32 10.64 -6.49
C LYS A 10 -0.08 11.29 -6.50
N SER A 11 -0.57 11.68 -7.66
CA SER A 11 -1.91 12.26 -7.79
C SER A 11 -3.04 11.25 -7.60
N LEU A 12 -2.78 9.97 -7.91
CA LEU A 12 -3.72 8.86 -7.76
C LEU A 12 -3.56 8.15 -6.41
N PHE A 13 -2.34 7.67 -6.12
CA PHE A 13 -2.03 6.86 -4.94
C PHE A 13 -1.64 7.72 -3.74
N LYS A 14 -2.62 8.44 -3.20
CA LYS A 14 -2.46 9.29 -2.01
C LYS A 14 -2.74 8.50 -0.74
N GLY A 15 -1.84 8.62 0.23
CA GLY A 15 -1.93 7.94 1.52
C GLY A 15 -0.96 8.60 2.50
N ARG A 16 -0.55 7.87 3.54
CA ARG A 16 0.44 8.37 4.50
C ARG A 16 1.79 8.58 3.83
N GLU A 17 2.39 9.73 4.13
CA GLU A 17 3.75 10.06 3.69
C GLU A 17 4.77 9.86 4.82
N ASP A 18 4.33 9.78 6.08
CA ASP A 18 5.20 9.59 7.24
C ASP A 18 5.64 8.13 7.47
N VAL A 19 5.05 7.19 6.73
CA VAL A 19 5.38 5.77 6.75
C VAL A 19 4.97 5.10 5.44
N PHE A 20 5.75 4.11 5.00
CA PHE A 20 5.40 3.21 3.90
C PHE A 20 5.85 1.79 4.22
N ALA A 21 5.36 0.81 3.47
CA ALA A 21 5.76 -0.58 3.59
C ALA A 21 6.78 -0.96 2.52
N LEU A 22 7.75 -1.80 2.87
CA LEU A 22 8.63 -2.48 1.94
C LEU A 22 8.26 -3.95 1.86
N ARG A 23 8.17 -4.47 0.63
CA ARG A 23 8.10 -5.90 0.42
C ARG A 23 9.46 -6.53 0.64
N TRP A 24 9.48 -7.64 1.36
CA TRP A 24 10.64 -8.53 1.43
C TRP A 24 10.27 -9.92 0.93
N GLU A 25 11.27 -10.63 0.42
CA GLU A 25 11.15 -12.01 -0.02
C GLU A 25 12.39 -12.77 0.39
N LYS A 26 12.22 -13.88 1.12
CA LYS A 26 13.31 -14.72 1.59
C LYS A 26 12.83 -16.16 1.73
N GLY A 27 13.55 -17.10 1.10
CA GLY A 27 13.29 -18.54 1.23
C GLY A 27 11.87 -18.94 0.82
N GLY A 28 11.34 -18.39 -0.28
CA GLY A 28 9.99 -18.68 -0.79
C GLY A 28 8.85 -18.01 0.00
N LYS A 29 9.15 -17.29 1.08
CA LYS A 29 8.17 -16.46 1.81
C LYS A 29 8.31 -15.02 1.39
N SER A 30 7.20 -14.31 1.30
CA SER A 30 7.19 -12.86 1.11
C SER A 30 6.15 -12.20 1.98
N SER A 31 6.41 -10.96 2.38
CA SER A 31 5.48 -10.15 3.15
C SER A 31 5.86 -8.67 3.01
N TYR A 32 5.00 -7.80 3.55
CA TYR A 32 5.23 -6.37 3.65
C TYR A 32 5.52 -6.01 5.10
N MET A 33 6.48 -5.13 5.34
CA MET A 33 6.72 -4.56 6.66
C MET A 33 6.87 -3.04 6.55
N PRO A 34 6.50 -2.27 7.57
CA PRO A 34 6.82 -0.85 7.60
C PRO A 34 8.32 -0.64 7.38
N ALA A 35 8.68 0.37 6.61
CA ALA A 35 10.06 0.78 6.41
C ALA A 35 10.53 1.54 7.66
N TYR A 36 11.70 1.16 8.17
CA TYR A 36 12.28 1.75 9.38
C TYR A 36 13.68 2.30 9.15
N SER A 37 13.97 3.41 9.82
CA SER A 37 15.31 3.92 10.04
C SER A 37 15.79 3.44 11.40
N PHE A 38 17.02 2.92 11.46
CA PHE A 38 17.64 2.46 12.69
C PHE A 38 19.16 2.35 12.53
N ASP A 39 19.90 2.33 13.65
CA ASP A 39 21.34 2.06 13.67
C ASP A 39 21.61 0.53 13.62
N PRO A 40 22.26 0.01 12.56
CA PRO A 40 22.57 -1.41 12.43
C PRO A 40 23.46 -1.95 13.54
N ASN A 41 24.38 -1.15 14.10
CA ASN A 41 25.26 -1.57 15.18
C ASN A 41 24.47 -1.76 16.47
N ARG A 42 23.57 -0.83 16.79
CA ARG A 42 22.67 -0.95 17.96
C ARG A 42 21.73 -2.14 17.81
N TYR A 43 21.16 -2.34 16.62
CA TYR A 43 20.32 -3.51 16.37
C TYR A 43 21.10 -4.82 16.53
N ARG A 44 22.34 -4.89 16.03
CA ARG A 44 23.21 -6.06 16.19
C ARG A 44 23.50 -6.36 17.67
N LEU A 45 23.77 -5.35 18.49
CA LEU A 45 23.95 -5.50 19.93
C LEU A 45 22.68 -6.00 20.63
N HIS A 46 21.50 -5.52 20.20
CA HIS A 46 20.21 -6.00 20.69
C HIS A 46 19.99 -7.48 20.34
N GLN A 47 20.31 -7.88 19.11
CA GLN A 47 20.22 -9.28 18.68
C GLN A 47 21.15 -10.20 19.48
N MET A 48 22.37 -9.76 19.80
CA MET A 48 23.29 -10.52 20.65
C MET A 48 22.77 -10.76 22.06
N LYS A 49 21.84 -9.92 22.54
CA LYS A 49 21.15 -10.08 23.83
C LYS A 49 19.85 -10.89 23.72
N GLY A 50 19.59 -11.53 22.58
CA GLY A 50 18.39 -12.32 22.33
C GLY A 50 17.19 -11.51 21.83
N GLY A 51 17.38 -10.21 21.53
CA GLY A 51 16.33 -9.35 21.00
C GLY A 51 15.98 -9.63 19.54
N THR A 52 14.75 -9.29 19.14
CA THR A 52 14.27 -9.38 17.75
C THR A 52 14.04 -7.98 17.18
N PHE A 53 13.82 -7.86 15.87
CA PHE A 53 13.45 -6.58 15.27
C PHE A 53 12.14 -6.05 15.84
N GLN A 54 11.18 -6.92 16.18
CA GLN A 54 9.93 -6.56 16.82
C GLN A 54 10.15 -5.92 18.20
N THR A 55 11.07 -6.46 19.02
CA THR A 55 11.35 -5.93 20.36
C THR A 55 12.37 -4.77 20.36
N PHE A 56 12.95 -4.44 19.22
CA PHE A 56 13.88 -3.34 19.09
C PHE A 56 13.13 -2.01 19.01
N THR A 57 13.30 -1.15 20.01
CA THR A 57 12.58 0.12 20.17
C THR A 57 13.30 1.31 19.55
N ASP A 58 14.62 1.22 19.32
CA ASP A 58 15.44 2.30 18.73
C ASP A 58 15.36 2.28 17.20
N LYS A 59 14.12 2.45 16.70
CA LYS A 59 13.78 2.51 15.28
C LYS A 59 12.63 3.49 15.07
N THR A 60 12.64 4.20 13.95
CA THR A 60 11.57 5.13 13.56
C THR A 60 11.07 4.80 12.16
N TYR A 61 9.84 5.17 11.82
CA TYR A 61 9.35 5.01 10.45
C TYR A 61 10.17 5.85 9.46
N LEU A 62 10.39 5.31 8.27
CA LEU A 62 10.92 6.07 7.14
C LEU A 62 9.78 6.82 6.44
N VAL A 63 10.04 8.07 6.14
CA VAL A 63 9.17 8.93 5.32
C VAL A 63 9.19 8.42 3.87
N LEU A 64 8.03 8.41 3.23
CA LEU A 64 7.89 8.09 1.82
C LEU A 64 8.39 9.27 0.97
N THR A 65 9.58 9.13 0.40
CA THR A 65 10.19 10.14 -0.48
C THR A 65 10.01 9.80 -1.95
N ASP A 66 10.20 10.80 -2.81
CA ASP A 66 10.21 10.62 -4.26
C ASP A 66 11.26 9.60 -4.71
N ASP A 67 12.40 9.52 -4.05
CA ASP A 67 13.42 8.49 -4.33
C ASP A 67 12.87 7.08 -4.12
N HIS A 68 12.10 6.85 -3.05
CA HIS A 68 11.49 5.55 -2.82
C HIS A 68 10.43 5.22 -3.88
N LEU A 69 9.64 6.20 -4.31
CA LEU A 69 8.65 6.04 -5.38
C LEU A 69 9.32 5.80 -6.74
N ILE A 70 10.41 6.50 -7.05
CA ILE A 70 11.17 6.30 -8.28
C ILE A 70 11.74 4.88 -8.33
N LYS A 71 12.36 4.41 -7.24
CA LYS A 71 12.85 3.03 -7.16
C LYS A 71 11.70 2.02 -7.31
N HIS A 72 10.53 2.33 -6.79
CA HIS A 72 9.34 1.51 -6.96
C HIS A 72 8.90 1.41 -8.43
N LEU A 73 8.77 2.56 -9.11
CA LEU A 73 8.35 2.63 -10.52
C LEU A 73 9.35 1.99 -11.49
N LYS A 74 10.62 1.87 -11.09
CA LYS A 74 11.66 1.13 -11.83
C LYS A 74 11.70 -0.37 -11.52
N GLY A 75 10.94 -0.84 -10.53
CA GLY A 75 10.97 -2.22 -10.07
C GLY A 75 12.18 -2.59 -9.20
N GLU A 76 12.97 -1.61 -8.76
CA GLU A 76 14.12 -1.84 -7.88
C GLU A 76 13.69 -2.19 -6.44
N GLN A 77 12.50 -1.73 -6.03
CA GLN A 77 11.85 -2.12 -4.79
C GLN A 77 10.33 -2.15 -4.96
N VAL A 78 9.61 -2.76 -4.01
CA VAL A 78 8.14 -2.72 -3.98
C VAL A 78 7.71 -1.96 -2.73
N VAL A 79 7.09 -0.80 -2.96
CA VAL A 79 6.53 0.07 -1.92
C VAL A 79 5.05 -0.26 -1.76
N GLY A 80 4.60 -0.45 -0.52
CA GLY A 80 3.20 -0.47 -0.14
C GLY A 80 2.81 0.84 0.53
N LEU A 81 1.64 1.35 0.19
CA LEU A 81 1.09 2.58 0.75
C LEU A 81 0.13 2.26 1.90
N TYR A 82 0.06 3.14 2.91
CA TYR A 82 -0.99 3.10 3.93
C TYR A 82 -2.08 4.12 3.54
N PRO A 83 -3.26 3.66 3.06
CA PRO A 83 -4.31 4.56 2.54
C PRO A 83 -5.00 5.40 3.62
N LEU A 84 -5.17 4.85 4.82
CA LEU A 84 -5.83 5.53 5.93
C LEU A 84 -4.88 6.57 6.54
N LEU A 85 -5.28 7.83 6.45
CA LEU A 85 -4.56 8.96 7.02
C LEU A 85 -4.75 9.03 8.55
N GLN A 86 -3.92 9.83 9.21
CA GLN A 86 -3.93 9.98 10.67
C GLN A 86 -5.24 10.58 11.21
N ASP A 87 -5.98 11.31 10.38
CA ASP A 87 -7.30 11.88 10.70
C ASP A 87 -8.46 10.92 10.36
N ASN A 88 -8.16 9.64 10.09
CA ASN A 88 -9.10 8.61 9.67
C ASN A 88 -9.82 8.91 8.36
N THR A 89 -9.19 9.66 7.46
CA THR A 89 -9.67 9.85 6.09
C THR A 89 -8.89 9.02 5.08
N SER A 90 -9.47 8.78 3.90
CA SER A 90 -8.80 8.09 2.78
C SER A 90 -9.09 8.79 1.46
N TRP A 91 -8.14 8.68 0.51
CA TRP A 91 -8.28 9.20 -0.85
C TRP A 91 -8.75 8.16 -1.87
N PHE A 92 -8.92 6.91 -1.47
CA PHE A 92 -9.51 5.90 -2.31
C PHE A 92 -10.26 4.85 -1.50
N ILE A 93 -11.19 4.22 -2.18
CA ILE A 93 -11.98 3.10 -1.68
C ILE A 93 -11.53 1.86 -2.43
N ALA A 94 -11.46 0.73 -1.75
CA ALA A 94 -11.10 -0.55 -2.30
C ALA A 94 -12.08 -1.61 -1.80
N ALA A 95 -12.64 -2.38 -2.72
CA ALA A 95 -13.39 -3.60 -2.44
C ALA A 95 -12.52 -4.78 -2.86
N ASP A 96 -12.19 -5.64 -1.90
CA ASP A 96 -11.33 -6.80 -2.11
C ASP A 96 -12.18 -8.03 -2.40
N PHE A 97 -11.84 -8.76 -3.46
CA PHE A 97 -12.52 -9.97 -3.90
C PHE A 97 -11.51 -11.10 -3.95
N ASP A 98 -11.79 -12.15 -3.17
CA ASP A 98 -10.97 -13.34 -3.06
C ASP A 98 -11.71 -14.59 -3.59
N GLU A 99 -11.03 -15.73 -3.59
CA GLU A 99 -11.59 -17.06 -3.89
C GLU A 99 -11.84 -17.38 -5.37
N ALA A 100 -12.71 -18.37 -5.67
CA ALA A 100 -12.80 -18.99 -6.99
C ALA A 100 -13.40 -18.05 -8.06
N ASP A 101 -14.35 -17.20 -7.66
CA ASP A 101 -15.18 -16.42 -8.58
C ASP A 101 -14.83 -14.92 -8.60
N TRP A 102 -13.71 -14.52 -7.99
CA TRP A 102 -13.29 -13.12 -7.85
C TRP A 102 -13.32 -12.32 -9.17
N ILE A 103 -13.06 -12.98 -10.31
CA ILE A 103 -13.10 -12.33 -11.63
C ILE A 103 -14.54 -11.90 -11.99
N GLU A 104 -15.51 -12.80 -11.82
CA GLU A 104 -16.90 -12.52 -12.17
C GLU A 104 -17.55 -11.58 -11.14
N GLU A 105 -17.16 -11.69 -9.87
CA GLU A 105 -17.56 -10.75 -8.82
C GLU A 105 -17.04 -9.33 -9.10
N CYS A 106 -15.74 -9.19 -9.40
CA CYS A 106 -15.16 -7.92 -9.81
C CYS A 106 -15.85 -7.32 -11.03
N ARG A 107 -16.15 -8.13 -12.06
CA ARG A 107 -16.87 -7.67 -13.26
C ARG A 107 -18.29 -7.20 -12.93
N THR A 108 -18.99 -7.93 -12.07
CA THR A 108 -20.33 -7.56 -11.63
C THR A 108 -20.30 -6.27 -10.83
N PHE A 109 -19.34 -6.13 -9.91
CA PHE A 109 -19.12 -4.92 -9.15
C PHE A 109 -18.85 -3.71 -10.06
N ILE A 110 -17.95 -3.84 -11.04
CA ILE A 110 -17.63 -2.76 -11.98
C ILE A 110 -18.87 -2.36 -12.80
N LYS A 111 -19.67 -3.33 -13.30
CA LYS A 111 -20.91 -3.03 -14.02
C LYS A 111 -21.89 -2.22 -13.16
N VAL A 112 -22.05 -2.60 -11.90
CA VAL A 112 -22.88 -1.82 -10.97
C VAL A 112 -22.29 -0.42 -10.78
N CYS A 113 -20.98 -0.28 -10.57
CA CYS A 113 -20.36 1.04 -10.47
C CYS A 113 -20.61 1.91 -11.72
N GLU A 114 -20.54 1.32 -12.92
CA GLU A 114 -20.84 1.98 -14.20
C GLU A 114 -22.30 2.49 -14.24
N GLU A 115 -23.27 1.71 -13.77
CA GLU A 115 -24.69 2.11 -13.70
C GLU A 115 -24.93 3.35 -12.81
N TYR A 116 -24.04 3.60 -11.85
CA TYR A 116 -24.09 4.76 -10.94
C TYR A 116 -23.08 5.87 -11.29
N ASP A 117 -22.47 5.83 -12.48
CA ASP A 117 -21.43 6.77 -12.91
C ASP A 117 -20.22 6.85 -11.95
N ILE A 118 -19.88 5.73 -11.30
CA ILE A 118 -18.73 5.60 -10.41
C ILE A 118 -17.58 4.92 -11.19
N PRO A 119 -16.46 5.60 -11.45
CA PRO A 119 -15.29 4.98 -12.04
C PRO A 119 -14.72 3.89 -11.11
N ALA A 120 -14.58 2.65 -11.59
CA ALA A 120 -13.96 1.56 -10.85
C ALA A 120 -12.78 0.99 -11.61
N TYR A 121 -11.69 0.71 -10.91
CA TYR A 121 -10.43 0.19 -11.47
C TYR A 121 -10.12 -1.17 -10.87
N LEU A 122 -9.91 -2.17 -11.72
CA LEU A 122 -9.54 -3.52 -11.29
C LEU A 122 -8.02 -3.66 -11.17
N GLU A 123 -7.56 -4.08 -9.99
CA GLU A 123 -6.19 -4.49 -9.72
C GLU A 123 -6.15 -5.97 -9.37
N ARG A 124 -5.44 -6.78 -10.16
CA ARG A 124 -5.26 -8.20 -9.85
C ARG A 124 -4.20 -8.38 -8.77
N SER A 125 -4.50 -9.18 -7.75
CA SER A 125 -3.53 -9.53 -6.71
C SER A 125 -2.30 -10.25 -7.29
N ARG A 126 -1.15 -10.09 -6.62
CA ARG A 126 0.09 -10.76 -7.04
C ARG A 126 0.05 -12.28 -6.91
N SER A 127 -0.79 -12.83 -6.02
CA SER A 127 -1.01 -14.28 -5.92
C SER A 127 -1.76 -14.83 -7.13
N GLY A 128 -2.48 -13.95 -7.84
CA GLY A 128 -3.36 -14.30 -8.94
C GLY A 128 -4.68 -14.94 -8.51
N LYS A 129 -4.96 -15.01 -7.20
CA LYS A 129 -6.11 -15.69 -6.59
C LYS A 129 -7.20 -14.73 -6.06
N GLY A 130 -7.14 -13.48 -6.47
CA GLY A 130 -8.02 -12.42 -6.01
C GLY A 130 -7.73 -11.14 -6.77
N GLY A 131 -8.58 -10.14 -6.58
CA GLY A 131 -8.43 -8.82 -7.16
C GLY A 131 -9.19 -7.78 -6.35
N THR A 132 -8.77 -6.55 -6.48
CA THR A 132 -9.34 -5.42 -5.77
C THR A 132 -9.95 -4.47 -6.80
N CYS A 133 -11.20 -4.07 -6.61
CA CYS A 133 -11.82 -2.99 -7.37
C CYS A 133 -11.76 -1.71 -6.55
N GLY A 134 -11.15 -0.65 -7.08
CA GLY A 134 -10.97 0.61 -6.37
C GLY A 134 -11.50 1.83 -7.10
N TYR A 135 -11.72 2.90 -6.34
CA TYR A 135 -12.09 4.22 -6.85
C TYR A 135 -11.27 5.32 -6.16
N PHE A 136 -10.68 6.21 -6.94
CA PHE A 136 -9.94 7.38 -6.45
C PHE A 136 -10.89 8.56 -6.22
N LEU A 137 -10.88 9.09 -5.00
CA LEU A 137 -11.75 10.18 -4.57
C LEU A 137 -11.17 11.55 -4.96
N LYS A 138 -12.06 12.49 -5.26
CA LYS A 138 -11.68 13.90 -5.53
C LYS A 138 -11.31 14.67 -4.25
N SER A 139 -11.84 14.24 -3.11
CA SER A 139 -11.57 14.76 -1.76
C SER A 139 -11.55 13.59 -0.78
N PRO A 140 -10.75 13.66 0.29
CA PRO A 140 -10.66 12.55 1.23
C PRO A 140 -11.99 12.39 1.98
N LEU A 141 -12.44 11.15 2.17
CA LEU A 141 -13.64 10.81 2.92
C LEU A 141 -13.28 10.21 4.26
N LYS A 142 -14.08 10.45 5.30
CA LYS A 142 -13.88 9.78 6.58
C LYS A 142 -14.20 8.30 6.43
N HIS A 143 -13.41 7.47 7.09
CA HIS A 143 -13.64 6.03 7.13
C HIS A 143 -15.07 5.66 7.55
N SER A 144 -15.65 6.37 8.54
CA SER A 144 -17.03 6.17 9.00
C SER A 144 -18.13 6.47 7.97
N GLU A 145 -17.79 7.12 6.86
CA GLU A 145 -18.74 7.43 5.78
C GLU A 145 -18.74 6.35 4.69
N VAL A 146 -17.73 5.49 4.67
CA VAL A 146 -17.47 4.51 3.61
C VAL A 146 -17.70 3.08 4.09
N GLU A 147 -17.41 2.80 5.36
CA GLU A 147 -17.62 1.49 5.96
C GLU A 147 -18.95 1.48 6.73
N LYS A 148 -19.84 0.54 6.39
CA LYS A 148 -21.11 0.28 7.08
C LYS A 148 -21.14 -1.12 7.65
#